data_AF-A0A945RZ16-F1
#
_entry.id   AF-A0A945RZ16-F1
#
_cell.length_a   1.000
_cell.length_b   1.000
_cell.length_c   1.000
_cell.angle_alpha   90.00
_cell.angle_beta   90.00
_cell.angle_gamma   90.00
#
_symmetry.space_group_name_H-M   'P 1'
#
loop_
_entity.id
_entity.type
_entity.pdbx_description
1 polymer ?
#
loop_
_entity_poly.entity_id
_entity_poly.type
_entity_poly.pdbx_seq_one_letter_code
_entity_poly.pdbx_strand_id
1 'polypeptide(L)'
;IECRGAGRPSEGVVADTRGERARIYPSPELRQGVAEKFPAAVEWQQIGLPAEFFPLLADGEDAFIKPGETTVAHGGIAIEEVLVPLVKIERRTR
;
A
#
# COMPACT_ATOMS: atom_id res chain seq x y z
N ILE A 1 -0.46 -7.10 -7.56
CA ILE A 1 -0.11 -6.70 -8.94
C ILE A 1 1.40 -6.70 -9.14
N GLU A 2 1.87 -6.70 -10.39
CA GLU A 2 3.28 -6.37 -10.67
C GLU A 2 3.51 -4.91 -10.27
N CYS A 3 4.61 -4.66 -9.55
CA CYS A 3 4.95 -3.35 -9.01
C CYS A 3 6.39 -2.98 -9.35
N ARG A 4 6.68 -1.67 -9.39
CA ARG A 4 7.99 -1.09 -9.63
C ARG A 4 8.53 -0.44 -8.36
N GLY A 5 9.81 -0.59 -8.10
CA GLY A 5 10.43 0.04 -6.93
C GLY A 5 10.46 1.56 -7.00
N ALA A 6 9.86 2.21 -6.01
CA ALA A 6 9.86 3.67 -5.84
C ALA A 6 10.77 4.14 -4.68
N GLY A 7 11.65 3.26 -4.21
CA GLY A 7 12.54 3.53 -3.08
C GLY A 7 12.04 2.86 -1.79
N ARG A 8 12.99 2.43 -0.96
CA ARG A 8 12.70 1.75 0.31
C ARG A 8 12.96 2.72 1.47
N PRO A 9 11.92 3.15 2.20
CA PRO A 9 12.11 3.93 3.40
C PRO A 9 12.96 3.20 4.46
N SER A 10 14.02 3.87 4.91
CA SER A 10 15.00 3.39 5.90
C SER A 10 14.60 3.76 7.32
N GLU A 11 13.51 3.16 7.79
CA GLU A 11 12.77 3.54 9.00
C GLU A 11 12.89 2.51 10.14
N GLY A 12 14.01 1.78 10.26
CA GLY A 12 14.09 0.60 11.16
C GLY A 12 13.33 0.80 12.49
N VAL A 13 12.49 -0.13 12.93
CA VAL A 13 11.49 -0.04 14.05
C VAL A 13 10.47 1.12 14.10
N VAL A 14 10.57 2.18 13.29
CA VAL A 14 9.62 3.33 13.35
C VAL A 14 8.23 3.00 12.78
N ALA A 15 8.18 2.20 11.71
CA ALA A 15 6.91 1.72 11.16
C ALA A 15 6.46 0.44 11.88
N ASP A 16 5.19 0.40 12.30
CA ASP A 16 4.52 -0.74 12.94
C ASP A 16 4.40 -1.92 11.96
N THR A 17 4.21 -1.61 10.67
CA THR A 17 4.16 -2.60 9.58
C THR A 17 4.86 -2.07 8.35
N ARG A 18 5.62 -2.94 7.67
CA ARG A 18 6.45 -2.60 6.49
C ARG A 18 6.10 -3.47 5.28
N GLY A 19 4.86 -3.37 4.82
CA GLY A 19 4.47 -3.97 3.56
C GLY A 19 5.16 -3.28 2.38
N GLU A 20 5.23 -3.99 1.26
CA GLU A 20 5.80 -3.44 0.03
C GLU A 20 4.90 -2.37 -0.60
N ARG A 21 3.59 -2.39 -0.35
CA ARG A 21 2.64 -1.38 -0.84
C ARG A 21 1.91 -0.58 0.24
N ALA A 22 2.03 -1.00 1.51
CA ALA A 22 1.41 -0.33 2.64
C ALA A 22 2.33 -0.33 3.86
N ARG A 23 2.48 0.83 4.48
CA ARG A 23 3.22 1.04 5.73
C ARG A 23 2.32 1.70 6.75
N ILE A 24 2.39 1.24 7.99
CA ILE A 24 1.60 1.79 9.09
C ILE A 24 2.53 2.48 10.07
N TYR A 25 2.19 3.71 10.46
CA TYR A 25 2.95 4.50 11.42
C TYR A 25 2.14 4.73 12.69
N PRO A 26 2.83 4.90 13.83
CA PRO A 26 2.18 5.19 15.10
C PRO A 26 1.81 6.67 15.27
N SER A 27 2.25 7.55 14.37
CA SER A 27 1.90 8.98 14.40
C SER A 27 1.82 9.59 12.99
N PRO A 28 1.01 10.66 12.81
CA PRO A 28 0.90 11.34 11.51
C PRO A 28 2.20 12.07 11.14
N GLU A 29 2.98 12.57 12.10
CA GLU A 29 4.25 13.26 11.85
C GLU A 29 5.31 12.31 11.27
N LEU A 30 5.38 11.09 11.81
CA LEU A 30 6.29 10.06 11.29
C LEU A 30 5.88 9.65 9.87
N ARG A 31 4.59 9.50 9.62
CA ARG A 31 4.05 9.21 8.29
C ARG A 31 4.37 10.34 7.30
N GLN A 32 4.11 11.59 7.67
CA GLN A 32 4.35 12.77 6.83
C GLN A 32 5.83 12.91 6.48
N GLY A 33 6.73 12.77 7.46
CA GLY A 33 8.17 12.89 7.23
C GLY A 33 8.75 11.83 6.28
N VAL A 34 8.01 10.74 6.06
CA VAL A 34 8.30 9.75 5.01
C VAL A 34 7.64 10.16 3.70
N ALA A 35 6.35 10.52 3.70
CA ALA A 35 5.63 10.95 2.51
C ALA A 35 6.38 12.04 1.73
N GLU A 36 6.95 13.02 2.44
CA GLU A 36 7.75 14.11 1.84
C GLU A 36 8.99 13.64 1.08
N LYS A 37 9.51 12.44 1.38
CA LYS A 37 10.71 11.85 0.75
C LYS A 37 10.37 10.88 -0.38
N PHE A 38 9.12 10.43 -0.47
CA PHE A 38 8.67 9.41 -1.41
C PHE A 38 7.47 9.94 -2.18
N PRO A 39 7.66 10.60 -3.33
CA PRO A 39 6.56 11.20 -4.11
C PRO A 39 5.48 10.23 -4.58
N ALA A 40 5.82 8.95 -4.71
CA ALA A 40 4.90 7.86 -5.03
C ALA A 40 4.03 7.41 -3.83
N ALA A 41 4.20 8.04 -2.66
CA ALA A 41 3.51 7.67 -1.44
C ALA A 41 2.25 8.52 -1.24
N VAL A 42 1.13 7.85 -0.94
CA VAL A 42 -0.16 8.47 -0.64
C VAL A 42 -0.41 8.42 0.85
N GLU A 43 -0.61 9.60 1.41
CA GLU A 43 -1.07 9.83 2.78
C GLU A 43 -2.55 9.46 2.91
N TRP A 44 -2.83 8.20 3.24
CA TRP A 44 -4.21 7.73 3.33
C TRP A 44 -4.88 8.23 4.61
N GLN A 45 -6.07 8.81 4.44
CA GLN A 45 -6.90 9.20 5.59
C GLN A 45 -7.44 7.96 6.30
N GLN A 46 -7.75 8.09 7.59
CA GLN A 46 -8.18 6.99 8.46
C GLN A 46 -9.66 6.62 8.24
N ILE A 47 -10.10 6.60 6.98
CA ILE A 47 -11.47 6.33 6.58
C ILE A 47 -11.75 4.85 6.79
N GLY A 48 -12.61 4.53 7.76
CA GLY A 48 -12.93 3.15 8.12
C GLY A 48 -11.81 2.42 8.89
N LEU A 49 -10.83 3.16 9.41
CA LEU A 49 -9.72 2.63 10.21
C LEU A 49 -9.76 3.24 11.63
N PRO A 50 -9.06 2.63 12.62
CA PRO A 50 -8.89 3.23 13.94
C PRO A 50 -8.25 4.63 13.87
N ALA A 51 -8.57 5.50 14.84
CA ALA A 51 -8.12 6.90 14.88
C ALA A 51 -6.61 7.07 15.10
N GLU A 52 -5.95 6.02 15.55
CA GLU A 52 -4.51 5.93 15.81
C GLU A 52 -3.76 5.14 14.72
N PHE A 53 -4.42 4.79 13.62
CA PHE A 53 -3.85 4.01 12.54
C PHE A 53 -3.49 4.89 11.35
N PHE A 54 -2.20 5.14 11.08
CA PHE A 54 -1.76 6.10 10.07
C PHE A 54 -1.10 5.39 8.86
N PRO A 55 -1.82 5.10 7.76
CA PRO A 55 -1.27 4.37 6.61
C PRO A 55 -0.60 5.30 5.59
N LEU A 56 0.54 4.86 5.09
CA LEU A 56 1.18 5.37 3.89
C LEU A 56 1.15 4.29 2.82
N LEU A 57 0.55 4.60 1.68
CA LEU A 57 0.34 3.64 0.61
C LEU A 57 1.23 3.97 -0.58
N ALA A 58 1.69 2.97 -1.33
CA ALA A 58 2.29 3.21 -2.64
C ALA A 58 1.18 3.43 -3.68
N ASP A 59 1.32 4.47 -4.52
CA ASP A 59 0.36 4.80 -5.57
C ASP A 59 0.50 3.87 -6.79
N GLY A 60 -0.57 3.73 -7.58
CA GLY A 60 -0.55 3.00 -8.86
C GLY A 60 0.18 1.65 -8.80
N GLU A 61 1.18 1.47 -9.64
CA GLU A 61 2.01 0.25 -9.70
C GLU A 61 3.30 0.36 -8.87
N ASP A 62 3.42 1.31 -7.94
CA ASP A 62 4.66 1.48 -7.18
C ASP A 62 4.76 0.54 -5.95
N ALA A 63 5.98 0.34 -5.46
CA ALA A 63 6.27 -0.39 -4.23
C ALA A 63 7.47 0.21 -3.48
N PHE A 64 7.44 0.10 -2.15
CA PHE A 64 8.50 0.50 -1.22
C PHE A 64 9.70 -0.46 -1.22
N ILE A 65 10.21 -0.78 -2.41
CA ILE A 65 11.38 -1.61 -2.67
C ILE A 65 12.45 -0.80 -3.42
N LYS A 66 13.59 -1.40 -3.76
CA LYS A 66 14.68 -0.63 -4.37
C LYS A 66 14.31 -0.19 -5.79
N PRO A 67 14.68 1.04 -6.21
CA PRO A 67 14.46 1.47 -7.59
C PRO A 67 15.13 0.53 -8.60
N GLY A 68 14.43 0.25 -9.71
CA GLY A 68 14.88 -0.69 -10.74
C GLY A 68 14.56 -2.16 -10.46
N GLU A 69 14.07 -2.50 -9.25
CA GLU A 69 13.51 -3.82 -8.97
C GLU A 69 12.01 -3.85 -9.29
N THR A 70 11.52 -5.04 -9.62
CA THR A 70 10.08 -5.34 -9.72
C THR A 70 9.71 -6.42 -8.71
N THR A 71 8.45 -6.41 -8.28
CA THR A 71 7.89 -7.41 -7.36
C THR A 71 6.43 -7.67 -7.69
N VAL A 72 5.88 -8.77 -7.21
CA VAL A 72 4.42 -8.96 -7.17
C VAL A 72 3.98 -8.77 -5.72
N ALA A 73 3.25 -7.69 -5.46
CA ALA A 73 2.83 -7.31 -4.12
C ALA A 73 1.35 -6.94 -4.08
N HIS A 74 0.83 -6.82 -2.85
CA HIS A 74 -0.52 -6.31 -2.59
C HIS A 74 -0.54 -5.39 -1.35
N GLY A 75 -1.70 -4.81 -1.07
CA GLY A 75 -1.98 -3.97 0.10
C GLY A 75 -2.13 -2.48 -0.22
N GLY A 76 -2.02 -2.09 -1.49
CA GLY A 76 -2.24 -0.71 -1.92
C GLY A 76 -3.71 -0.40 -2.23
N ILE A 77 -3.92 0.74 -2.89
CA ILE A 77 -5.24 1.23 -3.34
C ILE A 77 -5.39 1.20 -4.87
N ALA A 78 -4.54 0.43 -5.56
CA ALA A 78 -4.66 0.29 -7.01
C ALA A 78 -5.97 -0.40 -7.39
N ILE A 79 -6.55 0.00 -8.52
CA ILE A 79 -7.86 -0.50 -8.95
C ILE A 79 -7.86 -2.02 -9.16
N GLU A 80 -6.73 -2.58 -9.59
CA GLU A 80 -6.48 -4.00 -9.77
C GLU A 80 -6.43 -4.78 -8.46
N GLU A 81 -6.15 -4.12 -7.34
CA GLU A 81 -6.17 -4.72 -6.01
C GLU A 81 -7.55 -4.65 -5.36
N VAL A 82 -8.35 -3.63 -5.71
CA VAL A 82 -9.68 -3.37 -5.12
C VAL A 82 -10.79 -4.07 -5.91
N LEU A 83 -10.73 -4.07 -7.24
CA LEU A 83 -11.69 -4.77 -8.09
C LEU A 83 -11.26 -6.22 -8.28
N VAL A 84 -11.88 -7.12 -7.53
CA VAL A 84 -11.60 -8.55 -7.60
C VAL A 84 -12.64 -9.29 -8.45
N PRO A 85 -12.24 -10.32 -9.23
CA PRO A 85 -13.19 -11.14 -9.96
C PRO A 85 -14.19 -11.82 -9.03
N LEU A 86 -15.48 -11.65 -9.30
CA LEU A 86 -16.56 -12.39 -8.65
C LEU A 86 -17.20 -13.33 -9.66
N VAL A 87 -17.08 -14.64 -9.41
CA VAL A 87 -17.69 -15.68 -10.26
C VAL A 87 -18.84 -16.33 -9.52
N LYS A 88 -20.05 -16.26 -10.10
CA LYS A 88 -21.23 -16.97 -9.62
C LYS A 88 -21.49 -18.19 -10.50
N ILE A 89 -21.49 -19.38 -9.90
CA ILE A 89 -21.79 -20.64 -10.59
C ILE A 89 -23.26 -21.01 -10.31
N GLU A 90 -24.06 -21.18 -11.35
CA GLU A 90 -25.46 -21.58 -11.23
C GLU A 90 -25.71 -22.95 -11.86
N ARG A 91 -26.61 -23.72 -11.25
CA ARG A 91 -27.04 -25.00 -11.81
C ARG A 91 -27.99 -24.75 -12.96
N ARG A 92 -27.68 -25.31 -14.13
CA ARG A 92 -28.59 -25.28 -15.28
C ARG A 92 -29.83 -26.12 -14.96
N THR A 93 -31.00 -25.50 -14.87
CA THR A 93 -32.28 -26.23 -14.89
C THR A 93 -32.48 -26.83 -16.27
N ARG A 94 -32.83 -28.13 -16.31
CA ARG A 94 -33.16 -28.86 -17.54
C ARG A 94 -34.52 -28.45 -18.06
#